data_AF-A0AAF1A5I5-F1
#
_entry.id   AF-A0AAF1A5I5-F1
#
_cell.length_a   1.000
_cell.length_b   1.000
_cell.length_c   1.000
_cell.angle_alpha   90.00
_cell.angle_beta   90.00
_cell.angle_gamma   90.00
#
_symmetry.space_group_name_H-M   'P 1'
#
loop_
_entity.id
_entity.type
_entity.pdbx_description
1 polymer ?
#
loop_
_entity_poly.entity_id
_entity_poly.type
_entity_poly.pdbx_seq_one_letter_code
_entity_poly.pdbx_strand_id
1 'polypeptide(L)'
;MPTPSIFNFDADNLGAYEPEKTDKLLTEQPAVFLNHLRVAQALRGWAKRAEDRTFGSEEYQKGYIRALREVAAHLRQGDYVEGGEMLFSEGPEAEATANDE
;
A
#
# COMPACT_ATOMS: atom_id res chain seq x y z
N MET A 1 -9.74 -8.70 -24.55
CA MET A 1 -10.60 -8.47 -23.37
C MET A 1 -10.24 -7.12 -22.78
N PRO A 2 -11.21 -6.32 -22.28
CA PRO A 2 -10.87 -5.07 -21.61
C PRO A 2 -10.06 -5.37 -20.34
N THR A 3 -8.99 -4.62 -20.12
CA THR A 3 -8.17 -4.73 -18.90
C THR A 3 -9.04 -4.41 -17.69
N PRO A 4 -9.11 -5.30 -16.67
CA PRO A 4 -9.84 -5.02 -15.45
C PRO A 4 -9.44 -3.68 -14.83
N SER A 5 -10.41 -2.87 -14.39
CA SER A 5 -10.18 -1.52 -13.87
C SER A 5 -9.25 -1.47 -12.64
N ILE A 6 -9.03 -2.60 -11.98
CA ILE A 6 -8.04 -2.77 -10.91
C ILE A 6 -6.60 -2.50 -11.36
N PHE A 7 -6.32 -2.62 -12.66
CA PHE A 7 -5.03 -2.31 -13.26
C PHE A 7 -4.95 -0.89 -13.84
N ASN A 8 -6.08 -0.17 -13.86
CA ASN A 8 -6.15 1.16 -14.43
C ASN A 8 -5.93 2.19 -13.32
N PHE A 9 -4.67 2.31 -12.88
CA PHE A 9 -4.28 3.29 -11.88
C PHE A 9 -3.30 4.31 -12.46
N ASP A 10 -3.54 5.55 -12.07
CA ASP A 10 -2.67 6.69 -12.33
C ASP A 10 -1.29 6.44 -11.71
N ALA A 11 -0.33 6.11 -12.56
CA ALA A 11 1.06 5.83 -12.21
C ALA A 11 1.86 7.11 -11.96
N ASP A 12 1.33 8.28 -12.36
CA ASP A 12 2.06 9.55 -12.35
C ASP A 12 2.34 10.07 -10.92
N ASN A 13 1.69 9.48 -9.90
CA ASN A 13 1.88 9.79 -8.49
C ASN A 13 2.43 8.63 -7.65
N LEU A 14 2.91 7.55 -8.28
CA LEU A 14 3.62 6.49 -7.60
C LEU A 14 5.11 6.78 -7.69
N GLY A 15 5.70 7.34 -6.63
CA GLY A 15 7.11 7.77 -6.63
C GLY A 15 8.15 6.69 -6.99
N ALA A 16 7.74 5.42 -7.06
CA ALA A 16 8.56 4.25 -7.39
C ALA A 16 7.75 3.16 -8.14
N TYR A 17 6.84 3.53 -9.04
CA TYR A 17 6.14 2.50 -9.84
C TYR A 17 7.09 1.84 -10.84
N GLU A 18 7.34 0.55 -10.62
CA GLU A 18 8.11 -0.29 -11.52
C GLU A 18 7.17 -1.33 -12.17
N PRO A 19 6.90 -1.24 -13.48
CA PRO A 19 6.01 -2.18 -14.16
C PRO A 19 6.55 -3.63 -14.08
N GLU A 20 7.87 -3.81 -14.14
CA GLU A 20 8.53 -5.11 -14.00
C GLU A 20 8.27 -5.75 -12.62
N LYS A 21 8.32 -4.95 -11.54
CA LYS A 21 7.97 -5.38 -10.18
C LYS A 21 6.49 -5.80 -10.11
N THR A 22 5.62 -5.05 -10.76
CA THR A 22 4.17 -5.35 -10.80
C THR A 22 3.89 -6.68 -11.48
N ASP A 23 4.48 -6.92 -12.65
CA ASP A 23 4.31 -8.18 -13.39
C ASP A 23 4.86 -9.38 -12.62
N LYS A 24 6.01 -9.19 -11.96
CA LYS A 24 6.60 -10.19 -11.07
C LYS A 24 5.65 -10.53 -9.92
N LEU A 25 5.10 -9.54 -9.23
CA LEU A 25 4.18 -9.76 -8.10
C LEU A 25 2.85 -10.41 -8.54
N LEU A 26 2.35 -10.07 -9.73
CA LEU A 26 1.18 -10.74 -10.30
C LEU A 26 1.44 -12.20 -10.67
N THR A 27 2.69 -12.57 -10.89
CA THR A 27 3.10 -13.95 -11.20
C THR A 27 3.40 -14.74 -9.91
N GLU A 28 4.16 -14.15 -8.99
CA GLU A 28 4.67 -14.83 -7.80
C GLU A 28 3.67 -14.85 -6.64
N GLN A 29 2.90 -13.76 -6.44
CA GLN A 29 1.97 -13.60 -5.32
C GLN A 29 0.59 -13.09 -5.79
N PRO A 30 -0.06 -13.75 -6.78
CA PRO A 30 -1.23 -13.22 -7.47
C PRO A 30 -2.39 -12.90 -6.54
N ALA A 31 -2.74 -13.80 -5.62
CA ALA A 31 -3.90 -13.62 -4.75
C ALA A 31 -3.73 -12.42 -3.80
N VAL A 32 -2.57 -12.31 -3.17
CA VAL A 32 -2.25 -11.23 -2.22
C VAL A 32 -2.16 -9.90 -2.95
N PHE A 33 -1.41 -9.84 -4.04
CA PHE A 33 -1.20 -8.60 -4.75
C PHE A 33 -2.49 -8.09 -5.42
N LEU A 34 -3.32 -8.97 -6.01
CA LEU A 34 -4.64 -8.57 -6.51
C LEU A 34 -5.55 -8.05 -5.41
N ASN A 35 -5.49 -8.62 -4.20
CA ASN A 35 -6.22 -8.09 -3.05
C ASN A 35 -5.72 -6.68 -2.68
N HIS A 36 -4.41 -6.44 -2.65
CA HIS A 36 -3.85 -5.12 -2.38
C HIS A 36 -4.30 -4.07 -3.40
N LEU A 37 -4.32 -4.42 -4.70
CA LEU A 37 -4.81 -3.51 -5.74
C LEU A 37 -6.29 -3.13 -5.52
N ARG A 38 -7.13 -4.09 -5.11
CA ARG A 38 -8.55 -3.84 -4.78
C ARG A 38 -8.71 -2.93 -3.57
N VAL A 39 -7.95 -3.20 -2.50
CA VAL A 39 -7.98 -2.37 -1.28
C VAL A 39 -7.48 -0.95 -1.58
N ALA A 40 -6.39 -0.81 -2.34
CA ALA A 40 -5.88 0.49 -2.77
C ALA A 40 -6.93 1.30 -3.57
N GLN A 41 -7.68 0.64 -4.46
CA GLN A 41 -8.79 1.26 -5.19
C GLN A 41 -9.89 1.75 -4.22
N ALA A 42 -10.26 0.93 -3.25
CA ALA A 42 -11.25 1.30 -2.24
C ALA A 42 -10.80 2.49 -1.37
N LEU A 43 -9.52 2.52 -0.95
CA LEU A 43 -8.93 3.62 -0.19
C LEU A 43 -8.89 4.93 -0.97
N ARG A 44 -8.55 4.90 -2.26
CA ARG A 44 -8.65 6.08 -3.13
C ARG A 44 -10.07 6.61 -3.24
N GLY A 45 -11.05 5.71 -3.39
CA GLY A 45 -12.46 6.07 -3.39
C GLY A 45 -12.92 6.67 -2.05
N TRP A 46 -12.39 6.17 -0.94
CA TRP A 46 -12.65 6.75 0.38
C TRP A 46 -12.03 8.15 0.52
N ALA A 47 -10.76 8.31 0.16
CA ALA A 47 -10.08 9.60 0.18
C ALA A 47 -10.86 10.66 -0.63
N LYS A 48 -11.35 10.29 -1.83
CA LYS A 48 -12.20 11.17 -2.64
C LYS A 48 -13.51 11.55 -1.93
N ARG A 49 -14.24 10.60 -1.36
CA ARG A 49 -15.47 10.89 -0.59
C ARG A 49 -15.21 11.72 0.67
N ALA A 50 -14.00 11.65 1.22
CA ALA A 50 -13.60 12.44 2.37
C ALA A 50 -13.32 13.91 2.01
N GLU A 51 -13.06 14.23 0.74
CA GLU A 51 -12.95 15.63 0.27
C GLU A 51 -14.31 16.34 0.35
N ASP A 52 -15.40 15.63 0.05
CA ASP A 52 -16.76 16.17 0.02
C ASP A 52 -17.44 16.22 1.40
N ARG A 53 -16.78 15.73 2.46
CA ARG A 53 -17.31 15.66 3.83
C ARG A 53 -16.52 16.59 4.73
N THR A 54 -17.18 17.16 5.75
CA THR A 54 -16.48 17.91 6.79
C THR A 54 -16.42 17.07 8.06
N PHE A 55 -15.23 16.83 8.57
CA PHE A 55 -15.02 16.14 9.85
C PHE A 55 -13.71 16.59 10.49
N GLY A 56 -13.70 16.77 11.81
CA GLY A 56 -12.54 17.29 12.53
C GLY A 56 -12.16 18.72 12.09
N SER A 57 -10.89 19.07 12.27
CA SER A 57 -10.32 20.31 11.72
C SER A 57 -9.93 20.13 10.25
N GLU A 58 -9.83 21.23 9.51
CA GLU A 58 -9.37 21.20 8.11
C GLU A 58 -7.98 20.55 7.96
N GLU A 59 -7.07 20.84 8.89
CA GLU A 59 -5.75 20.24 8.94
C GLU A 59 -5.81 18.72 9.15
N TYR A 60 -6.62 18.27 10.11
CA TYR A 60 -6.84 16.85 10.36
C TYR A 60 -7.41 16.14 9.12
N GLN A 61 -8.42 16.75 8.48
CA GLN A 61 -9.03 16.20 7.28
C GLN A 61 -8.01 16.07 6.13
N LYS A 62 -7.17 17.09 5.91
CA LYS A 62 -6.09 17.04 4.91
C LYS A 62 -5.09 15.93 5.21
N GLY A 63 -4.65 15.82 6.47
CA GLY A 63 -3.74 14.76 6.91
C GLY A 63 -4.33 13.36 6.71
N TYR A 64 -5.61 13.19 7.05
CA TYR A 64 -6.34 11.94 6.87
C TYR A 64 -6.45 11.53 5.40
N ILE A 65 -6.84 12.45 4.52
CA ILE A 65 -6.93 12.21 3.06
C ILE A 65 -5.56 11.84 2.51
N ARG A 66 -4.49 12.55 2.93
CA ARG A 66 -3.12 12.23 2.54
C ARG A 66 -2.74 10.81 2.98
N ALA A 67 -2.95 10.46 4.24
CA ALA A 67 -2.61 9.13 4.76
C ALA A 67 -3.31 8.00 3.98
N LEU A 68 -4.61 8.15 3.66
CA LEU A 68 -5.32 7.16 2.82
C LEU A 68 -4.68 6.99 1.43
N ARG A 69 -4.19 8.09 0.84
CA ARG A 69 -3.53 8.06 -0.47
C ARG A 69 -2.15 7.42 -0.41
N GLU A 70 -1.38 7.68 0.65
CA GLU A 70 -0.06 7.06 0.89
C GLU A 70 -0.20 5.54 1.07
N VAL A 71 -1.12 5.09 1.92
CA VAL A 71 -1.36 3.63 2.12
C VAL A 71 -1.79 2.97 0.81
N ALA A 72 -2.65 3.62 0.02
CA ALA A 72 -3.03 3.12 -1.30
C ALA A 72 -1.84 3.05 -2.28
N ALA A 73 -0.85 3.94 -2.16
CA ALA A 73 0.36 3.90 -2.97
C ALA A 73 1.24 2.70 -2.59
N HIS A 74 1.52 2.50 -1.30
CA HIS A 74 2.30 1.37 -0.79
C HIS A 74 1.69 0.01 -1.15
N LEU A 75 0.36 -0.12 -1.07
CA LEU A 75 -0.35 -1.33 -1.51
C LEU A 75 -0.13 -1.63 -3.01
N ARG A 76 -0.08 -0.59 -3.86
CA ARG A 76 0.17 -0.74 -5.31
C ARG A 76 1.63 -1.01 -5.65
N GLN A 77 2.54 -0.47 -4.85
CA GLN A 77 3.98 -0.69 -4.97
C GLN A 77 4.40 -2.10 -4.50
N GLY A 78 3.49 -2.81 -3.85
CA GLY A 78 3.74 -4.16 -3.34
C GLY A 78 4.48 -4.16 -2.01
N ASP A 79 4.50 -3.06 -1.27
CA ASP A 79 5.33 -2.97 -0.06
C ASP A 79 4.81 -3.85 1.07
N TYR A 80 3.54 -4.25 1.00
CA TYR A 80 2.89 -5.17 1.94
C TYR A 80 2.89 -6.64 1.49
N VAL A 81 3.61 -7.00 0.42
CA VAL A 81 3.76 -8.41 0.00
C VAL A 81 4.97 -9.05 0.68
N GLU A 82 5.13 -10.37 0.59
CA GLU A 82 6.34 -11.02 1.10
C GLU A 82 7.58 -10.49 0.37
N GLY A 83 8.59 -10.05 1.14
CA GLY A 83 9.78 -9.35 0.63
C GLY A 83 9.58 -7.85 0.33
N GLY A 84 8.40 -7.30 0.61
CA GLY A 84 8.10 -5.87 0.47
C GLY A 84 8.60 -5.03 1.64
N GLU A 85 8.78 -3.72 1.40
CA GLU A 85 9.42 -2.78 2.34
C GLU A 85 8.72 -2.65 3.69
N MET A 86 7.38 -2.81 3.70
CA MET A 86 6.56 -2.67 4.91
C MET A 86 6.41 -3.98 5.69
N LEU A 87 6.87 -5.11 5.14
CA LEU A 87 6.86 -6.42 5.80
C LEU A 87 8.26 -6.94 6.11
N PHE A 88 9.32 -6.14 5.97
CA PHE A 88 10.62 -6.54 6.52
C PHE A 88 10.47 -6.82 8.01
N SER A 89 10.66 -8.10 8.35
CA SER A 89 10.72 -8.60 9.70
C SER A 89 11.73 -7.76 10.48
N GLU A 90 11.34 -7.36 11.68
CA GLU A 90 12.28 -7.06 12.75
C GLU A 90 13.47 -8.03 12.62
N GLY A 91 14.69 -7.49 12.52
CA GLY A 91 15.88 -8.31 12.65
C GLY A 91 15.75 -9.20 13.88
N PRO A 92 16.44 -10.36 13.93
CA PRO A 92 16.21 -11.37 14.96
C PRO A 92 16.06 -10.67 16.30
N GLU A 93 14.90 -10.82 16.94
CA GLU A 93 14.70 -10.40 18.32
C GLU A 93 15.97 -10.79 19.03
N ALA A 94 16.76 -9.79 19.45
CA ALA A 94 18.08 -10.03 19.99
C ALA A 94 17.91 -11.11 21.05
N GLU A 95 18.46 -12.30 20.79
CA GLU A 95 18.49 -13.39 21.75
C GLU A 95 18.89 -12.73 23.04
N ALA A 96 17.94 -12.64 23.98
CA ALA A 96 18.22 -12.18 25.31
C ALA A 96 19.29 -13.15 25.79
N THR A 97 20.55 -12.71 25.76
CA THR A 97 21.67 -13.48 26.24
C THR A 97 21.43 -13.62 27.73
N ALA A 98 20.75 -14.70 28.08
CA ALA A 98 20.92 -15.38 29.35
C ALA A 98 22.37 -15.87 29.35
N ASN A 99 23.29 -14.95 29.62
CA ASN A 99 24.60 -15.31 30.11
C ASN A 99 24.56 -15.03 31.61
N ASP A 100 24.49 -16.16 32.32
CA ASP A 100 24.92 -16.32 33.69
C ASP A 100 26.18 -15.49 33.99
N GLU A 101 26.13 -14.69 35.05
CA GLU A 101 27.14 -14.64 36.13
C GLU A 101 26.61 -13.83 37.33
#